data_AF-A0A1L3ZB54-F1
#
_entry.id   AF-A0A1L3ZB54-F1
#
_cell.length_a   1.000
_cell.length_b   1.000
_cell.length_c   1.000
_cell.angle_alpha   90.00
_cell.angle_beta   90.00
_cell.angle_gamma   90.00
#
_symmetry.space_group_name_H-M   'P 1'
#
loop_
_entity.id
_entity.type
_entity.pdbx_description
1 polymer ?
#
loop_
_entity_poly.entity_id
_entity_poly.type
_entity_poly.pdbx_seq_one_letter_code
_entity_poly.pdbx_strand_id
1 'polypeptide(L)' 'MDAVRDRMPLARLAREIGITRGAVAQWEQVPAERIFAVSRVTGIPLERLRPDLFKEESEAEG' A
#
# COMPACT_ATOMS: atom_id res chain seq x y z
N MET A 1 -5.57 4.71 0.49
CA MET A 1 -4.35 5.36 0.99
C MET A 1 -4.39 5.70 2.48
N ASP A 2 -5.55 5.85 3.09
CA ASP A 2 -5.67 6.33 4.48
C ASP A 2 -5.06 5.39 5.51
N ALA A 3 -5.20 4.07 5.32
CA ALA A 3 -4.53 3.08 6.16
C ALA A 3 -3.01 3.30 6.27
N VAL A 4 -2.36 3.75 5.20
CA VAL A 4 -0.93 4.07 5.18
C VAL A 4 -0.64 5.34 5.98
N ARG A 5 -1.50 6.36 5.84
CA ARG A 5 -1.37 7.64 6.56
C ARG A 5 -1.56 7.50 8.06
N ASP A 6 -2.45 6.60 8.49
CA ASP A 6 -2.70 6.29 9.90
C ASP A 6 -1.48 5.63 10.57
N ARG A 7 -0.67 4.90 9.80
CA ARG A 7 0.55 4.27 10.29
C ARG A 7 1.74 5.22 10.30
N MET A 8 1.88 6.05 9.28
CA MET A 8 3.02 6.98 9.18
C MET A 8 2.86 8.11 8.15
N PRO A 9 3.66 9.19 8.28
CA PRO A 9 3.72 10.24 7.27
C PRO A 9 4.24 9.75 5.92
N LEU A 10 3.69 10.26 4.81
CA LEU A 10 4.10 9.89 3.44
C LEU A 10 5.59 10.17 3.17
N ALA A 11 6.16 11.20 3.80
CA ALA A 11 7.58 11.52 3.67
C ALA A 11 8.49 10.43 4.27
N ARG A 12 8.04 9.81 5.37
CA ARG A 12 8.76 8.67 5.97
C ARG A 12 8.67 7.46 5.06
N LEU A 13 7.46 7.11 4.62
CA LEU A 13 7.27 6.00 3.69
C LEU A 13 8.13 6.13 2.44
N ALA A 14 8.13 7.32 1.83
CA ALA A 14 8.92 7.60 0.63
C ALA A 14 10.42 7.34 0.84
N ARG A 15 10.97 7.76 1.98
CA ARG A 15 12.38 7.49 2.35
C ARG A 15 12.66 6.01 2.53
N GLU A 16 11.78 5.29 3.23
CA GLU A 16 11.95 3.85 3.51
C GLU A 16 11.90 3.00 2.24
N ILE A 17 11.08 3.37 1.24
CA ILE A 17 10.94 2.63 -0.02
C ILE A 17 11.75 3.24 -1.18
N GLY A 18 12.59 4.23 -0.89
CA GLY A 18 13.55 4.80 -1.84
C GLY A 18 12.94 5.61 -2.99
N ILE A 19 11.82 6.30 -2.76
CA ILE A 19 11.19 7.18 -3.76
C ILE A 19 10.93 8.58 -3.22
N THR A 20 10.49 9.47 -4.10
CA THR A 20 10.14 10.83 -3.69
C THR A 20 8.78 10.88 -2.99
N ARG A 21 8.62 11.82 -2.05
CA ARG A 21 7.31 12.10 -1.44
C ARG A 21 6.26 12.47 -2.49
N GLY A 22 6.65 13.18 -3.54
CA GLY A 22 5.78 13.55 -4.65
C GLY A 22 5.21 12.33 -5.37
N ALA A 23 6.03 11.30 -5.62
CA ALA A 23 5.58 10.04 -6.20
C ALA A 23 4.54 9.35 -5.30
N VAL A 24 4.79 9.26 -3.99
CA VAL A 24 3.82 8.69 -3.03
C VAL A 24 2.53 9.51 -2.99
N ALA A 25 2.62 10.84 -3.09
CA ALA A 25 1.46 11.73 -3.03
C ALA A 25 0.54 11.61 -4.25
N GLN A 26 1.07 11.20 -5.41
CA GLN A 26 0.30 10.98 -6.63
C GLN A 26 -0.44 9.64 -6.67
N TRP A 27 -0.16 8.74 -5.72
CA TRP A 27 -0.82 7.45 -5.67
C TRP A 27 -2.23 7.59 -5.10
N GLU A 28 -3.22 7.26 -5.90
CA GLU A 28 -4.59 7.04 -5.43
C GLU A 28 -4.68 5.76 -4.57
N GLN A 29 -3.93 4.73 -4.99
CA GLN A 29 -3.77 3.47 -4.29
C GLN A 29 -2.33 2.98 -4.37
N VAL A 30 -1.95 2.02 -3.51
CA VAL A 30 -0.59 1.46 -3.52
C VAL A 30 -0.35 0.66 -4.82
N PRO A 31 0.68 0.98 -5.62
CA PRO A 31 0.99 0.23 -6.83
C PRO A 31 1.28 -1.24 -6.51
N ALA A 32 0.83 -2.16 -7.36
CA ALA A 32 1.01 -3.60 -7.17
C ALA A 32 2.51 -3.96 -7.07
N GLU A 33 3.35 -3.35 -7.90
CA GLU A 33 4.82 -3.50 -7.86
C GLU A 33 5.46 -3.10 -6.52
N ARG A 34 4.79 -2.28 -5.71
CA ARG A 34 5.32 -1.72 -4.45
C ARG A 34 4.58 -2.20 -3.22
N ILE A 35 3.53 -3.01 -3.39
CA ILE A 35 2.67 -3.45 -2.29
C ILE A 35 3.47 -4.18 -1.20
N PHE A 36 4.42 -5.02 -1.59
CA PHE A 36 5.28 -5.76 -0.65
C PHE A 36 6.23 -4.83 0.12
N ALA A 37 6.82 -3.83 -0.53
CA ALA A 37 7.69 -2.86 0.13
C ALA A 37 6.89 -2.00 1.13
N VAL A 38 5.70 -1.52 0.72
CA VAL A 38 4.81 -0.74 1.59
C VAL A 38 4.33 -1.59 2.77
N SER A 39 3.92 -2.83 2.54
CA SER A 39 3.50 -3.75 3.60
C SER A 39 4.61 -4.02 4.62
N ARG A 40 5.83 -4.26 4.15
CA ARG A 40 7.00 -4.48 5.04
C ARG A 40 7.29 -3.27 5.93
N VAL A 41 7.19 -2.06 5.38
CA VAL A 41 7.50 -0.82 6.10
C VAL A 41 6.38 -0.39 7.05
N THR A 42 5.13 -0.56 6.62
CA THR A 42 3.95 -0.09 7.37
C THR A 42 3.36 -1.15 8.30
N GLY A 43 3.70 -2.42 8.09
CA GLY A 43 3.08 -3.57 8.75
C GLY A 43 1.62 -3.83 8.35
N ILE A 44 1.13 -3.14 7.31
CA ILE A 44 -0.26 -3.31 6.84
C ILE A 44 -0.30 -4.54 5.92
N PRO A 45 -1.25 -5.47 6.13
CA PRO A 45 -1.39 -6.64 5.25
C PRO A 45 -1.84 -6.24 3.84
N LEU A 46 -1.45 -7.04 2.85
CA LEU A 46 -1.62 -6.75 1.42
C LEU A 46 -3.10 -6.59 1.05
N GLU A 47 -3.97 -7.43 1.59
CA GLU A 47 -5.44 -7.37 1.45
C GLU A 47 -6.03 -6.02 1.87
N ARG A 48 -5.41 -5.30 2.80
CA ARG A 48 -5.86 -3.97 3.23
C ARG A 48 -5.23 -2.86 2.39
N LEU A 49 -4.06 -3.08 1.81
CA LEU A 49 -3.40 -2.13 0.92
C LEU A 49 -4.05 -2.12 -0.47
N ARG A 50 -4.41 -3.29 -1.00
CA ARG A 50 -5.05 -3.50 -2.29
C ARG A 50 -6.13 -4.59 -2.18
N PRO A 51 -7.27 -4.30 -1.54
CA PRO A 51 -8.37 -5.26 -1.45
C PRO A 51 -8.91 -5.67 -2.81
N ASP A 52 -8.77 -4.82 -3.84
CA ASP A 52 -9.15 -5.13 -5.22
C ASP A 52 -8.38 -6.32 -5.80
N LEU A 53 -7.13 -6.55 -5.40
CA LEU A 53 -6.34 -7.71 -5.85
C LEU A 53 -6.75 -9.02 -5.18
N PHE A 54 -7.32 -8.96 -3.97
CA PHE A 54 -7.62 -10.14 -3.15
C PHE A 54 -9.12 -10.43 -3.02
N LYS A 55 -9.99 -9.45 -3.33
CA LYS A 55 -11.44 -9.65 -3.30
C LYS A 55 -11.92 -10.61 -4.37
N GLU A 56 -11.27 -10.65 -5.53
CA GLU A 56 -11.61 -11.60 -6.60
C GLU A 56 -11.35 -13.06 -6.19
N GLU A 57 -10.45 -13.32 -5.24
CA GLU A 57 -10.18 -14.68 -4.72
C GLU A 57 -11.21 -15.15 -3.67
N SER A 58 -12.02 -14.26 -3.08
CA SER A 58 -13.00 -14.64 -2.04
C SER A 58 -14.42 -14.89 -2.55
N GLU A 59 -14.73 -14.57 -3.82
CA GLU A 59 -16.08 -14.81 -4.40
C GLU A 59 -16.14 -16.03 -5.35
N ALA A 60 -15.04 -16.78 -5.51
CA ALA A 60 -14.94 -17.90 -6.45
C ALA A 60 -14.84 -19.29 -5.79
N GLU A 61 -15.29 -19.47 -4.55
CA GLU A 61 -15.55 -20.79 -3.97
C GLU A 61 -16.82 -20.74 -3.09
N GLY A 62 -17.97 -21.00 -3.71
CA GLY A 62 -19.28 -21.14 -3.08
C GLY A 62 -20.26 -21.87 -3.99
#